data_AF-A0A4Y7IGJ3-F1
#
_entry.id   AF-A0A4Y7IGJ3-F1
#
_cell.length_a   1.000
_cell.length_b   1.000
_cell.length_c   1.000
_cell.angle_alpha   90.00
_cell.angle_beta   90.00
_cell.angle_gamma   90.00
#
_symmetry.space_group_name_H-M   'P 1'
#
loop_
_entity.id
_entity.type
_entity.pdbx_description
1 polymer ?
#
loop_
_entity_poly.entity_id
_entity_poly.type
_entity_poly.pdbx_seq_one_letter_code
_entity_poly.pdbx_strand_id
1 'polypeptide(L)'
;MGLLSLYAEEAFQCKHIAYDKAGEEHYNLISALHKSMRGSDASAAIYWLARMLQGGEEPLYIAQRLIWFACEDVGFADTTTFNQSVACYQACHFIGMQERNVILAQCVAYLALAPKSVAVYQAIGAAQNMVKESAGQNEGVPLHLRNAPTKLMKEIGYGKGYMYTPNDPLSSSLQTCLPSSLQGYTFLNWPGQNPKSNK
;
A
#
# COMPACT_ATOMS: atom_id res chain seq x y z
N MET A 1 17.12 44.57 10.61
CA MET A 1 18.47 44.03 10.34
C MET A 1 18.96 43.24 11.56
N GLY A 2 18.27 42.14 11.91
CA GLY A 2 18.54 41.43 13.18
C GLY A 2 18.01 39.99 13.28
N LEU A 3 17.12 39.55 12.38
CA LEU A 3 16.67 38.16 12.33
C LEU A 3 17.48 37.30 11.35
N LEU A 4 17.99 37.89 10.26
CA LEU A 4 18.84 37.18 9.28
C LEU A 4 20.22 36.77 9.83
N SER A 5 20.72 37.46 10.86
CA SER A 5 22.02 37.17 11.47
C SER A 5 21.99 35.95 12.41
N LEU A 6 20.85 35.71 13.07
CA LEU A 6 20.68 34.58 14.00
C LEU A 6 20.63 33.24 13.25
N TYR A 7 20.01 33.19 12.07
CA TYR A 7 19.94 31.97 11.25
C TYR A 7 21.29 31.56 10.67
N ALA A 8 22.19 32.51 10.39
CA ALA A 8 23.51 32.21 9.84
C ALA A 8 24.43 31.57 10.89
N GLU A 9 24.30 31.96 12.16
CA GLU A 9 25.07 31.37 13.27
C GLU A 9 24.53 29.99 13.70
N GLU A 10 23.21 29.76 13.66
CA GLU A 10 22.62 28.43 13.94
C GLU A 10 22.97 27.41 12.85
N ALA A 11 23.05 27.81 11.58
CA ALA A 11 23.47 26.95 10.48
C ALA A 11 24.91 26.41 10.63
N PHE A 12 25.77 27.13 11.37
CA PHE A 12 27.15 26.72 11.67
C PHE A 12 27.29 25.94 12.99
N GLN A 13 26.28 25.96 13.88
CA GLN A 13 26.33 25.28 15.18
C GLN A 13 25.55 23.97 15.27
N CYS A 14 24.78 23.59 14.24
CA CYS A 14 24.33 22.21 14.11
C CYS A 14 25.54 21.31 13.85
N LYS A 15 26.21 20.90 14.94
CA LYS A 15 27.05 19.70 15.00
C LYS A 15 26.37 18.67 14.11
N HIS A 16 27.04 18.35 13.01
CA HIS A 16 26.78 17.23 12.12
C HIS A 16 26.00 16.16 12.89
N ILE A 17 24.66 16.18 12.83
CA ILE A 17 23.88 15.00 13.15
C ILE A 17 24.37 14.07 12.06
N ALA A 18 25.18 13.10 12.45
CA ALA A 18 25.84 12.17 11.54
C ALA A 18 24.75 11.36 10.84
N TYR A 19 24.17 11.95 9.81
CA TYR A 19 23.17 11.33 8.98
C TYR A 19 23.91 10.71 7.81
N ASP A 20 24.25 9.45 8.00
CA ASP A 20 24.75 8.65 6.90
C ASP A 20 23.57 8.23 6.03
N LYS A 21 23.38 8.94 4.90
CA LYS A 21 22.39 8.59 3.87
C LYS A 21 22.59 7.18 3.30
N ALA A 22 23.78 6.60 3.44
CA ALA A 22 24.12 5.24 3.04
C ALA A 22 24.23 4.28 4.25
N GLY A 23 23.92 4.75 5.45
CA GLY A 23 24.21 4.07 6.70
C GLY A 23 23.03 3.38 7.34
N GLU A 24 23.34 2.65 8.40
CA GLU A 24 22.39 1.95 9.27
C GLU A 24 21.29 2.88 9.80
N GLU A 25 21.63 4.13 10.12
CA GLU A 25 20.71 5.10 10.74
C GLU A 25 19.54 5.48 9.82
N HIS A 26 19.75 5.58 8.50
CA HIS A 26 18.68 5.80 7.53
C HIS A 26 17.61 4.70 7.63
N TYR A 27 18.05 3.44 7.63
CA TYR A 27 17.16 2.28 7.73
C TYR A 27 16.49 2.19 9.11
N ASN A 28 17.23 2.50 10.18
CA ASN A 28 16.69 2.50 11.54
C ASN A 28 15.58 3.54 11.70
N LEU A 29 15.76 4.76 11.18
CA LEU A 29 14.78 5.83 11.30
C LEU A 29 13.51 5.57 10.48
N ILE A 30 13.62 5.13 9.23
CA ILE A 30 12.41 4.81 8.44
C ILE A 30 11.67 3.60 9.02
N SER A 31 12.41 2.61 9.55
CA SER A 31 11.86 1.46 10.26
C SER A 31 11.11 1.88 11.51
N ALA A 32 11.67 2.81 12.30
CA ALA A 32 11.05 3.34 13.51
C ALA A 32 9.78 4.15 13.17
N LEU A 33 9.84 5.05 12.18
CA LEU A 33 8.68 5.79 11.67
C LEU A 33 7.53 4.84 11.29
N HIS A 34 7.85 3.82 10.48
CA HIS A 34 6.87 2.84 10.01
C HIS A 34 6.25 2.06 11.16
N LYS A 35 7.06 1.56 12.11
CA LYS A 35 6.57 0.81 13.28
C LYS A 35 5.74 1.69 14.22
N SER A 36 6.10 2.96 14.42
CA SER A 36 5.32 3.90 15.21
C SER A 36 3.94 4.15 14.60
N MET A 37 3.86 4.33 13.28
CA MET A 37 2.56 4.45 12.60
C MET A 37 1.73 3.16 12.73
N ARG A 38 2.35 1.99 12.55
CA ARG A 38 1.69 0.67 12.72
C ARG A 38 1.16 0.48 14.14
N GLY A 39 1.92 0.91 15.14
CA GLY A 39 1.55 0.91 16.55
C GLY A 39 0.57 2.03 16.95
N SER A 40 0.09 2.83 15.99
CA SER A 40 -0.80 3.97 16.20
C SER A 40 -0.28 5.04 17.17
N ASP A 41 1.05 5.17 17.28
CA ASP A 41 1.69 6.23 18.06
C ASP A 41 2.07 7.39 17.13
N ALA A 42 1.13 8.33 16.98
CA ALA A 42 1.30 9.51 16.13
C ALA A 42 2.44 10.42 16.62
N SER A 43 2.62 10.55 17.94
CA SER A 43 3.66 11.39 18.53
C SER A 43 5.06 10.85 18.22
N ALA A 44 5.27 9.54 18.42
CA ALA A 44 6.53 8.89 18.08
C ALA A 44 6.78 8.93 16.56
N ALA A 45 5.75 8.71 15.74
CA ALA A 45 5.88 8.78 14.29
C ALA A 45 6.32 10.18 13.82
N ILE A 46 5.72 11.26 14.33
CA ILE A 46 6.12 12.63 14.02
C ILE A 46 7.56 12.91 14.50
N TYR A 47 7.96 12.38 15.65
CA TYR A 47 9.34 12.52 16.13
C TYR A 47 10.36 11.88 15.18
N TRP A 48 10.11 10.64 14.72
CA TRP A 48 10.98 9.97 13.77
C TRP A 48 11.03 10.67 12.41
N LEU A 49 9.88 11.17 11.94
CA LEU A 49 9.82 12.03 10.76
C LEU A 49 10.72 13.27 10.91
N ALA A 50 10.63 13.98 12.03
CA ALA A 50 11.44 15.16 12.28
C ALA A 50 12.95 14.83 12.30
N ARG A 51 13.34 13.70 12.90
CA ARG A 51 14.72 13.20 12.88
C ARG A 51 15.21 12.91 11.47
N MET A 52 14.39 12.30 10.62
CA MET A 52 14.73 12.04 9.21
C MET A 52 14.91 13.34 8.42
N LEU A 53 13.99 14.29 8.58
CA LEU A 53 14.05 15.59 7.88
C LEU A 53 15.26 16.42 8.30
N GLN A 54 15.57 16.48 9.60
CA GLN A 54 16.78 17.15 10.10
C GLN A 54 18.07 16.41 9.74
N GLY A 55 17.99 15.10 9.51
CA GLY A 55 19.05 14.32 8.90
C GLY A 55 19.28 14.63 7.41
N GLY A 56 18.38 15.36 6.77
CA GLY A 56 18.44 15.65 5.35
C GLY A 56 17.93 14.51 4.47
N GLU A 57 17.11 13.62 5.02
CA GLU A 57 16.37 12.62 4.25
C GLU A 57 15.50 13.29 3.18
N GLU A 58 15.37 12.62 2.04
CA GLU A 58 14.64 13.20 0.92
C GLU A 58 13.10 13.07 1.16
N PRO A 59 12.32 14.17 1.14
CA PRO A 59 10.89 14.15 1.41
C PRO A 59 10.07 13.21 0.51
N LEU A 60 10.41 13.09 -0.77
CA LEU A 60 9.72 12.20 -1.70
C LEU A 60 9.95 10.73 -1.35
N TYR A 61 11.12 10.36 -0.84
CA TYR A 61 11.39 9.03 -0.29
C TYR A 61 10.47 8.73 0.90
N ILE A 62 10.35 9.67 1.84
CA ILE A 62 9.42 9.52 2.97
C ILE A 62 7.99 9.37 2.46
N ALA A 63 7.53 10.26 1.57
CA ALA A 63 6.18 10.22 1.03
C ALA A 63 5.88 8.92 0.25
N GLN A 64 6.85 8.34 -0.47
CA GLN A 64 6.70 7.00 -1.08
C GLN A 64 6.44 5.92 -0.02
N ARG A 65 7.15 5.97 1.11
CA ARG A 65 6.95 5.04 2.22
C ARG A 65 5.58 5.23 2.88
N LEU A 66 5.05 6.45 2.92
CA LEU A 66 3.68 6.71 3.39
C LEU A 66 2.61 6.11 2.47
N ILE A 67 2.78 6.25 1.14
CA ILE A 67 1.88 5.60 0.16
C ILE A 67 1.87 4.08 0.35
N TRP A 68 3.06 3.48 0.49
CA TRP A 68 3.18 2.05 0.74
C TRP A 68 2.49 1.64 2.06
N PHE A 69 2.71 2.40 3.13
CA PHE A 69 2.07 2.15 4.43
C PHE A 69 0.53 2.20 4.36
N ALA A 70 -0.04 3.16 3.60
CA ALA A 70 -1.48 3.25 3.41
C ALA A 70 -2.08 1.96 2.81
N CYS A 71 -1.36 1.28 1.92
CA CYS A 71 -1.80 0.01 1.34
C CYS A 71 -1.47 -1.21 2.21
N GLU A 72 -0.30 -1.23 2.85
CA GLU A 72 0.18 -2.36 3.66
C GLU A 72 -0.57 -2.49 4.98
N ASP A 73 -0.68 -1.40 5.73
CA ASP A 73 -1.04 -1.40 7.15
C ASP A 73 -2.41 -0.80 7.45
N VAL A 74 -2.98 0.00 6.53
CA VAL A 74 -4.34 0.52 6.63
C VAL A 74 -5.29 -0.23 5.69
N GLY A 75 -4.94 -0.31 4.41
CA GLY A 75 -5.66 -1.09 3.41
C GLY A 75 -7.15 -0.73 3.33
N PHE A 76 -8.02 -1.73 3.41
CA PHE A 76 -9.47 -1.53 3.37
C PHE A 76 -10.08 -0.96 4.64
N ALA A 77 -9.32 -0.83 5.74
CA ALA A 77 -9.83 -0.25 6.96
C ALA A 77 -10.16 1.25 6.79
N ASP A 78 -9.36 1.96 6.00
CA ASP A 78 -9.67 3.32 5.55
C ASP A 78 -9.05 3.57 4.16
N THR A 79 -9.87 3.44 3.13
CA THR A 79 -9.45 3.63 1.74
C THR A 79 -9.07 5.08 1.39
N THR A 80 -9.47 6.06 2.21
CA THR A 80 -9.13 7.47 1.96
C THR A 80 -7.66 7.77 2.24
N THR A 81 -7.00 6.97 3.08
CA THR A 81 -5.56 7.12 3.41
C THR A 81 -4.65 7.01 2.20
N PHE A 82 -5.00 6.16 1.23
CA PHE A 82 -4.24 6.04 -0.02
C PHE A 82 -4.27 7.36 -0.81
N ASN A 83 -5.45 7.96 -0.97
CA ASN A 83 -5.61 9.24 -1.67
C ASN A 83 -4.88 10.37 -0.94
N GLN A 84 -4.98 10.43 0.39
CA GLN A 84 -4.26 11.42 1.21
C GLN A 84 -2.74 11.29 1.06
N SER A 85 -2.22 10.06 1.02
CA SER A 85 -0.79 9.80 0.85
C SER A 85 -0.28 10.18 -0.54
N VAL A 86 -1.08 9.92 -1.59
CA VAL A 86 -0.77 10.35 -2.96
C VAL A 86 -0.79 11.88 -3.06
N ALA A 87 -1.77 12.55 -2.45
CA ALA A 87 -1.84 14.00 -2.40
C ALA A 87 -0.65 14.60 -1.63
N CYS A 88 -0.25 13.98 -0.52
CA CYS A 88 0.96 14.35 0.23
C CYS A 88 2.22 14.26 -0.64
N TYR A 89 2.38 13.15 -1.37
CA TYR A 89 3.50 12.96 -2.30
C TYR A 89 3.52 14.02 -3.42
N GLN A 90 2.36 14.29 -4.03
CA GLN A 90 2.23 15.34 -5.05
C GLN A 90 2.56 16.72 -4.49
N ALA A 91 2.04 17.06 -3.32
CA ALA A 91 2.32 18.32 -2.65
C ALA A 91 3.83 18.51 -2.38
N CYS A 92 4.54 17.43 -2.06
CA CYS A 92 5.99 17.45 -1.87
C CYS A 92 6.77 17.79 -3.15
N HIS A 93 6.21 17.64 -4.35
CA HIS A 93 6.87 18.08 -5.60
C HIS A 93 6.81 19.58 -5.81
N PHE A 94 5.71 20.23 -5.41
CA PHE A 94 5.44 21.62 -5.77
C PHE A 94 5.80 22.63 -4.67
N ILE A 95 5.89 22.20 -3.42
CA ILE A 95 6.04 23.07 -2.25
C ILE A 95 7.52 23.12 -1.81
N GLY A 96 7.97 24.19 -1.16
CA GLY A 96 9.32 24.33 -0.62
C GLY A 96 9.62 23.38 0.55
N MET A 97 10.91 23.12 0.85
CA MET A 97 11.28 22.12 1.86
C MET A 97 10.75 22.46 3.27
N GLN A 98 10.78 23.72 3.66
CA GLN A 98 10.36 24.17 4.99
C GLN A 98 8.87 23.90 5.22
N GLU A 99 8.05 24.06 4.18
CA GLU A 99 6.60 23.81 4.26
C GLU A 99 6.25 22.33 4.09
N ARG A 100 7.07 21.53 3.38
CA ARG A 100 6.88 20.06 3.22
C ARG A 100 6.81 19.33 4.57
N ASN A 101 7.51 19.81 5.59
CA ASN A 101 7.55 19.18 6.91
C ASN A 101 6.15 19.02 7.51
N VAL A 102 5.32 20.07 7.39
CA VAL A 102 3.94 20.06 7.92
C VAL A 102 3.05 19.11 7.12
N ILE A 103 3.24 19.05 5.81
CA ILE A 103 2.47 18.19 4.89
C ILE A 103 2.75 16.72 5.18
N LEU A 104 4.03 16.37 5.36
CA LEU A 104 4.43 15.02 5.76
C LEU A 104 3.92 14.70 7.17
N ALA A 105 4.03 15.63 8.12
CA ALA A 105 3.56 15.42 9.48
C ALA A 105 2.05 15.19 9.56
N GLN A 106 1.26 15.94 8.79
CA GLN A 106 -0.19 15.73 8.69
C GLN A 106 -0.51 14.33 8.14
N CYS A 107 0.17 13.92 7.07
CA CYS A 107 -0.04 12.58 6.49
C CYS A 107 0.38 11.47 7.47
N VAL A 108 1.52 11.61 8.14
CA VAL A 108 2.01 10.65 9.15
C VAL A 108 1.01 10.54 10.31
N ALA A 109 0.53 11.65 10.84
CA ALA A 109 -0.46 11.66 11.92
C ALA A 109 -1.76 10.96 11.47
N TYR A 110 -2.23 11.27 10.27
CA TYR A 110 -3.43 10.66 9.70
C TYR A 110 -3.30 9.14 9.57
N LEU A 111 -2.19 8.66 9.02
CA LEU A 111 -1.90 7.23 8.87
C LEU A 111 -1.72 6.52 10.22
N ALA A 112 -1.06 7.17 11.19
CA ALA A 112 -0.91 6.63 12.54
C ALA A 112 -2.26 6.47 13.24
N LEU A 113 -3.18 7.42 13.10
CA LEU A 113 -4.51 7.39 13.73
C LEU A 113 -5.55 6.56 12.97
N ALA A 114 -5.29 6.23 11.70
CA ALA A 114 -6.20 5.43 10.88
C ALA A 114 -6.38 4.00 11.46
N PRO A 115 -7.56 3.37 11.27
CA PRO A 115 -7.74 1.97 11.61
C PRO A 115 -6.78 1.10 10.78
N LYS A 116 -6.26 0.03 11.37
CA LYS A 116 -5.24 -0.81 10.72
C LYS A 116 -5.85 -2.07 10.13
N SER A 117 -5.41 -2.46 8.94
CA SER A 117 -5.69 -3.77 8.35
C SER A 117 -4.62 -4.16 7.36
N VAL A 118 -4.12 -5.38 7.53
CA VAL A 118 -3.16 -6.03 6.62
C VAL A 118 -3.84 -7.05 5.70
N ALA A 119 -5.19 -7.07 5.62
CA ALA A 119 -5.93 -8.12 4.93
C ALA A 119 -5.58 -8.22 3.43
N VAL A 120 -5.47 -7.07 2.75
CA VAL A 120 -5.09 -7.02 1.32
C VAL A 120 -3.62 -7.43 1.13
N TYR A 121 -2.73 -6.94 2.00
CA TYR A 121 -1.31 -7.28 1.97
C TYR A 121 -1.06 -8.78 2.18
N GLN A 122 -1.76 -9.39 3.14
CA GLN A 122 -1.71 -10.83 3.36
C GLN A 122 -2.32 -11.62 2.19
N ALA A 123 -3.42 -11.13 1.61
CA ALA A 123 -4.08 -11.79 0.49
C ALA A 123 -3.19 -11.91 -0.74
N ILE A 124 -2.50 -10.81 -1.13
CA ILE A 124 -1.58 -10.86 -2.27
C ILE A 124 -0.37 -11.74 -1.98
N GLY A 125 0.18 -11.69 -0.75
CA GLY A 125 1.28 -12.56 -0.35
C GLY A 125 0.91 -14.05 -0.40
N ALA A 126 -0.28 -14.41 0.09
CA ALA A 126 -0.78 -15.78 0.04
C ALA A 126 -1.01 -16.26 -1.41
N ALA A 127 -1.58 -15.41 -2.26
CA ALA A 127 -1.78 -15.73 -3.68
C ALA A 127 -0.44 -15.90 -4.42
N GLN A 128 0.53 -15.02 -4.18
CA GLN A 128 1.88 -15.12 -4.78
C GLN A 128 2.60 -16.38 -4.33
N ASN A 129 2.51 -16.75 -3.04
CA ASN A 129 3.08 -18.00 -2.54
C ASN A 129 2.43 -19.22 -3.19
N MET A 130 1.10 -19.25 -3.31
CA MET A 130 0.39 -20.34 -3.99
C MET A 130 0.85 -20.53 -5.45
N VAL A 131 0.99 -19.42 -6.20
CA VAL A 131 1.48 -19.45 -7.59
C VAL A 131 2.92 -19.96 -7.69
N LYS A 132 3.76 -19.60 -6.71
CA LYS A 132 5.16 -20.01 -6.64
C LYS A 132 5.30 -21.49 -6.28
N GLU A 133 4.53 -21.97 -5.32
CA GLU A 133 4.52 -23.39 -4.90
C GLU A 133 3.95 -24.29 -6.00
N SER A 134 3.00 -23.80 -6.78
CA SER A 134 2.39 -24.49 -7.92
C SER A 134 3.17 -24.30 -9.23
N ALA A 135 4.43 -23.83 -9.18
CA ALA A 135 5.23 -23.56 -10.37
C ALA A 135 5.34 -24.81 -11.27
N GLY A 136 4.91 -24.67 -12.54
CA GLY A 136 4.85 -25.78 -13.51
C GLY A 136 3.56 -26.60 -13.48
N GLN A 137 2.69 -26.41 -12.48
CA GLN A 137 1.38 -27.05 -12.33
C GLN A 137 0.22 -26.04 -12.27
N ASN A 138 0.51 -24.75 -12.47
CA ASN A 138 -0.49 -23.71 -12.52
C ASN A 138 -1.53 -24.03 -13.61
N GLU A 139 -2.74 -24.36 -13.18
CA GLU A 139 -3.86 -24.56 -14.08
C GLU A 139 -4.10 -23.30 -14.91
N GLY A 140 -4.40 -23.49 -16.20
CA GLY A 140 -4.77 -22.38 -17.07
C GLY A 140 -6.08 -21.73 -16.63
N VAL A 141 -6.33 -20.52 -17.12
CA VAL A 141 -7.58 -19.80 -16.88
C VAL A 141 -8.79 -20.68 -17.27
N PRO A 142 -9.85 -20.78 -16.43
CA PRO A 142 -11.07 -21.51 -16.77
C PRO A 142 -11.66 -21.07 -18.12
N LEU A 143 -12.16 -22.02 -18.93
CA LEU A 143 -12.58 -21.74 -20.31
C LEU A 143 -13.64 -20.64 -20.41
N HIS A 144 -14.61 -20.60 -19.49
CA HIS A 144 -15.65 -19.58 -19.46
C HIS A 144 -15.13 -18.18 -19.13
N LEU A 145 -13.94 -18.05 -18.52
CA LEU A 145 -13.30 -16.75 -18.27
C LEU A 145 -12.33 -16.33 -19.37
N ARG A 146 -12.02 -17.19 -20.33
CA ARG A 146 -11.09 -16.86 -21.42
C ARG A 146 -11.73 -15.89 -22.41
N ASN A 147 -10.93 -14.95 -22.89
CA ASN A 147 -11.33 -14.10 -24.00
C ASN A 147 -11.43 -14.91 -25.31
N ALA A 148 -12.47 -14.66 -26.11
CA ALA A 148 -12.73 -15.36 -27.37
C ALA A 148 -12.86 -14.40 -28.57
N PRO A 149 -11.78 -13.69 -28.95
CA PRO A 149 -11.82 -12.69 -30.01
C PRO A 149 -11.93 -13.29 -31.43
N THR A 150 -11.42 -14.51 -31.65
CA THR A 150 -11.43 -15.17 -32.97
C THR A 150 -12.57 -16.19 -33.11
N LYS A 151 -12.94 -16.54 -34.36
CA LYS A 151 -13.94 -17.58 -34.63
C LYS A 151 -13.51 -18.94 -34.07
N LEU A 152 -12.27 -19.34 -34.33
CA LEU A 152 -11.70 -20.59 -33.82
C LEU A 152 -11.78 -20.68 -32.29
N MET A 153 -11.48 -19.59 -31.56
CA MET A 153 -11.55 -19.57 -30.10
C MET A 153 -12.98 -19.81 -29.58
N LYS A 154 -14.00 -19.25 -30.25
CA LYS A 154 -15.40 -19.49 -29.92
C LYS A 154 -15.81 -20.93 -30.22
N GLU A 155 -15.35 -21.47 -31.34
CA GLU A 155 -15.61 -22.86 -31.76
C GLU A 155 -15.05 -23.88 -30.76
N ILE A 156 -13.86 -23.64 -30.23
CA ILE A 156 -13.25 -24.48 -29.18
C ILE A 156 -13.74 -24.15 -27.76
N GLY A 157 -14.77 -23.29 -27.63
CA GLY A 157 -15.50 -23.06 -26.38
C GLY A 157 -14.96 -21.98 -25.45
N TYR A 158 -14.07 -21.09 -25.90
CA TYR A 158 -13.60 -19.98 -25.05
C TYR A 158 -14.75 -19.01 -24.77
N GLY A 159 -14.87 -18.57 -23.52
CA GLY A 159 -15.95 -17.70 -23.06
C GLY A 159 -17.33 -18.34 -23.04
N LYS A 160 -17.47 -19.61 -23.45
CA LYS A 160 -18.75 -20.32 -23.45
C LYS A 160 -19.19 -20.55 -22.01
N GLY A 161 -20.44 -20.18 -21.69
CA GLY A 161 -21.00 -20.32 -20.35
C GLY A 161 -20.60 -19.21 -19.38
N TYR A 162 -19.91 -18.15 -19.85
CA TYR A 162 -19.68 -16.97 -19.02
C TYR A 162 -21.01 -16.31 -18.64
N MET A 163 -21.23 -16.14 -17.34
CA MET A 163 -22.36 -15.42 -16.80
C MET A 163 -21.95 -13.98 -16.50
N TYR A 164 -22.62 -13.04 -17.17
CA TYR A 164 -22.37 -11.63 -17.00
C TYR A 164 -23.17 -11.08 -15.81
N THR A 165 -22.49 -11.04 -14.66
CA THR A 165 -23.07 -10.69 -13.36
C THR A 165 -23.94 -9.42 -13.34
N PRO A 166 -23.61 -8.33 -14.05
CA PRO A 166 -24.48 -7.14 -14.06
C PRO A 166 -25.88 -7.38 -14.63
N ASN A 167 -26.05 -8.34 -15.54
CA ASN A 167 -27.36 -8.70 -16.11
C ASN A 167 -28.04 -9.84 -15.36
N ASP A 168 -27.28 -10.61 -14.58
CA ASP A 168 -27.77 -11.70 -13.76
C ASP A 168 -27.08 -11.67 -12.38
N PRO A 169 -27.62 -10.90 -11.42
CA PRO A 169 -27.02 -10.79 -10.10
C PRO A 169 -26.91 -12.13 -9.36
N LEU A 170 -27.80 -13.08 -9.64
CA LEU A 170 -27.81 -14.43 -9.05
C LEU A 170 -26.66 -15.29 -9.58
N SER A 171 -26.12 -14.99 -10.77
CA SER A 171 -24.99 -15.72 -11.34
C SER A 171 -23.68 -15.57 -10.58
N SER A 172 -23.54 -14.53 -9.74
CA SER A 172 -22.33 -14.28 -8.94
C SER A 172 -21.96 -15.44 -8.00
N SER A 173 -22.97 -16.13 -7.45
CA SER A 173 -22.82 -17.29 -6.56
C SER A 173 -22.66 -18.61 -7.33
N LEU A 174 -23.12 -18.67 -8.57
CA LEU A 174 -23.09 -19.87 -9.42
C LEU A 174 -21.80 -19.99 -10.25
N GLN A 175 -21.17 -18.87 -10.60
CA GLN A 175 -19.92 -18.86 -11.38
C GLN A 175 -18.69 -19.01 -10.49
N THR A 176 -17.84 -19.98 -10.82
CA THR A 176 -16.49 -20.09 -10.24
C THR A 176 -15.50 -19.21 -11.01
N CYS A 177 -14.54 -18.61 -10.31
CA CYS A 177 -13.53 -17.75 -10.95
C CYS A 177 -12.10 -18.27 -10.79
N LEU A 178 -11.83 -18.99 -9.70
CA LEU A 178 -10.57 -19.69 -9.52
C LEU A 178 -10.53 -20.95 -10.40
N PRO A 179 -9.34 -21.49 -10.70
CA PRO A 179 -9.20 -22.83 -11.28
C PRO A 179 -9.79 -23.93 -10.39
N SER A 180 -9.94 -25.14 -10.94
CA SER A 180 -10.50 -26.29 -10.21
C SER A 180 -9.69 -26.64 -8.96
N SER A 181 -8.36 -26.63 -9.08
CA SER A 181 -7.45 -26.91 -7.96
C SER A 181 -7.56 -25.92 -6.80
N LEU A 182 -8.04 -24.71 -7.07
CA LEU A 182 -8.14 -23.62 -6.09
C LEU A 182 -9.58 -23.31 -5.68
N GLN A 183 -10.55 -24.17 -6.01
CA GLN A 183 -11.92 -23.96 -5.54
C GLN A 183 -11.98 -23.99 -4.01
N GLY A 184 -12.73 -23.05 -3.43
CA GLY A 184 -12.87 -22.91 -1.97
C GLY A 184 -11.73 -22.14 -1.29
N TYR A 185 -10.62 -21.87 -1.97
CA TYR A 185 -9.58 -21.01 -1.40
C TYR A 185 -10.07 -19.57 -1.28
N THR A 186 -9.83 -19.00 -0.10
CA THR A 186 -10.13 -17.60 0.20
C THR A 186 -8.83 -16.89 0.54
N PHE A 187 -8.29 -16.12 -0.39
CA PHE A 187 -7.06 -15.35 -0.17
C PHE A 187 -7.33 -14.06 0.63
N LEU A 188 -8.45 -13.38 0.34
CA LEU A 188 -8.84 -12.15 1.01
C LEU A 188 -9.88 -12.46 2.09
N ASN A 189 -9.46 -12.38 3.35
CA ASN A 189 -10.37 -12.47 4.49
C ASN A 189 -10.79 -11.05 4.92
N TRP A 190 -12.00 -10.63 4.54
CA TRP A 190 -12.55 -9.31 4.86
C TRP A 190 -13.99 -9.42 5.38
N PRO A 191 -14.36 -8.75 6.49
CA PRO A 191 -15.71 -8.81 7.05
C PRO A 191 -16.77 -8.39 6.02
N GLY A 192 -17.89 -9.12 5.97
CA GLY A 192 -18.99 -8.85 5.03
C GLY A 192 -18.80 -9.44 3.63
N GLN A 193 -17.67 -10.10 3.35
CA GLN A 193 -17.62 -11.05 2.23
C GLN A 193 -18.29 -12.35 2.67
N ASN A 194 -19.41 -12.70 2.06
CA ASN A 194 -19.92 -14.06 2.17
C ASN A 194 -18.84 -14.97 1.57
N PRO A 195 -18.21 -15.89 2.34
CA PRO A 195 -17.54 -17.00 1.70
C PRO A 195 -18.61 -17.63 0.81
N LYS A 196 -18.31 -17.83 -0.48
CA LYS A 196 -19.20 -18.57 -1.37
C LYS A 196 -19.45 -19.91 -0.68
N SER A 197 -20.59 -20.02 0.00
CA SER A 197 -20.85 -21.10 0.93
C SER A 197 -21.14 -22.33 0.10
N ASN A 198 -20.24 -23.30 0.17
CA ASN A 198 -20.54 -24.65 -0.28
C ASN A 198 -21.66 -25.18 0.62
N LYS A 199 -22.88 -25.25 0.07
CA LYS A 199 -23.85 -26.27 0.45
C LYS A 199 -23.56 -27.53 -0.35
#